data_AF-A0A357A7E6-F1
#
_entry.id   AF-A0A357A7E6-F1
#
_cell.length_a   1.000
_cell.length_b   1.000
_cell.length_c   1.000
_cell.angle_alpha   90.00
_cell.angle_beta   90.00
_cell.angle_gamma   90.00
#
_symmetry.space_group_name_H-M   'P 1'
#
loop_
_entity.id
_entity.type
_entity.pdbx_description
1 polymer ?
#
loop_
_entity_poly.entity_id
_entity_poly.type
_entity_poly.pdbx_seq_one_letter_code
_entity_poly.pdbx_strand_id
1 'polypeptide(L)'
;MKPVDRFLSELRELDVKVWVEGEKLRCRAPEGVLTSAMRGTLSERKAEIIRFLSQSFTPVQTLPAIAPSPRDGTPLPLSWAQERL
;
A
#
# COMPACT_ATOMS: atom_id res chain seq x y z
N MET A 1 -18.45 11.36 10.35
CA MET A 1 -17.76 10.11 9.97
C MET A 1 -16.45 10.48 9.28
N LYS A 2 -15.29 9.97 9.74
CA LYS A 2 -13.99 10.28 9.11
C LYS A 2 -13.88 9.57 7.75
N PRO A 3 -13.27 10.18 6.72
CA PRO A 3 -13.08 9.53 5.42
C PRO A 3 -12.18 8.28 5.54
N VAL A 4 -12.33 7.33 4.60
CA VAL A 4 -11.70 6.00 4.70
C VAL A 4 -10.18 6.07 4.56
N ASP A 5 -9.68 6.97 3.71
CA ASP A 5 -8.25 7.26 3.53
C ASP A 5 -7.59 7.72 4.84
N ARG A 6 -8.23 8.64 5.56
CA ARG A 6 -7.72 9.15 6.84
C ARG A 6 -7.69 8.06 7.90
N PHE A 7 -8.71 7.21 7.96
CA PHE A 7 -8.73 6.07 8.88
C PHE A 7 -7.62 5.06 8.58
N LEU A 8 -7.41 4.73 7.30
CA LEU A 8 -6.31 3.84 6.88
C LEU A 8 -4.92 4.47 7.13
N SER A 9 -4.83 5.80 7.07
CA SER A 9 -3.60 6.54 7.40
C SER A 9 -3.28 6.45 8.89
N GLU A 10 -4.28 6.67 9.77
CA GLU A 10 -4.15 6.50 11.23
C GLU A 10 -3.71 5.06 11.59
N LEU A 11 -4.28 4.05 10.90
CA LEU A 11 -3.86 2.66 11.08
C LEU A 11 -2.40 2.44 10.66
N ARG A 12 -1.97 3.02 9.54
CA ARG A 12 -0.58 2.92 9.07
C ARG A 12 0.41 3.58 10.03
N GLU A 13 0.07 4.71 10.63
CA GLU A 13 0.91 5.39 11.64
C GLU A 13 1.15 4.51 12.88
N LEU A 14 0.20 3.63 13.18
CA LEU A 14 0.27 2.66 14.26
C LEU A 14 0.89 1.31 13.84
N ASP A 15 1.55 1.26 12.67
CA ASP A 15 2.11 0.06 12.05
C ASP A 15 1.06 -1.05 11.78
N VAL A 16 -0.23 -0.68 11.70
CA VAL A 16 -1.30 -1.60 11.34
C VAL A 16 -1.40 -1.69 9.81
N LYS A 17 -1.10 -2.87 9.28
CA LYS A 17 -1.20 -3.18 7.86
C LYS A 17 -2.55 -3.81 7.57
N VAL A 18 -3.25 -3.27 6.57
CA VAL A 18 -4.56 -3.77 6.12
C VAL A 18 -4.50 -4.05 4.62
N TRP A 19 -4.96 -5.23 4.20
CA TRP A 19 -4.98 -5.63 2.79
C TRP A 19 -6.18 -6.53 2.49
N VAL A 20 -6.50 -6.67 1.20
CA VAL A 20 -7.56 -7.57 0.72
C VAL A 20 -6.89 -8.85 0.21
N GLU A 21 -7.40 -10.00 0.66
CA GLU A 21 -7.01 -11.32 0.19
C GLU A 21 -8.26 -12.02 -0.35
N GLY A 22 -8.38 -12.10 -1.68
CA GLY A 22 -9.62 -12.51 -2.35
C GLY A 22 -10.76 -11.54 -2.02
N GLU A 23 -11.75 -12.01 -1.26
CA GLU A 23 -12.90 -11.22 -0.79
C GLU A 23 -12.84 -10.89 0.72
N LYS A 24 -11.73 -11.23 1.38
CA LYS A 24 -11.57 -11.06 2.83
C LYS A 24 -10.62 -9.91 3.14
N LEU A 25 -11.03 -9.04 4.06
CA LEU A 25 -10.18 -8.02 4.63
C LEU A 25 -9.27 -8.66 5.68
N ARG A 26 -7.96 -8.55 5.50
CA ARG A 26 -6.94 -9.02 6.43
C ARG A 26 -6.28 -7.82 7.10
N CYS A 27 -5.86 -8.00 8.34
CA CYS A 27 -5.09 -7.01 9.07
C CYS A 27 -3.95 -7.68 9.84
N ARG A 28 -2.83 -6.99 9.93
CA ARG A 28 -1.69 -7.30 10.78
C ARG A 28 -1.38 -6.07 11.60
N ALA A 29 -1.31 -6.25 12.91
CA ALA A 29 -0.98 -5.18 13.85
C ALA A 29 0.05 -5.70 14.84
N PRO A 30 0.88 -4.81 15.41
CA PRO A 30 1.64 -5.12 16.62
C PRO A 30 0.69 -5.47 17.78
N GLU A 31 1.20 -6.21 18.75
CA GLU A 31 0.43 -6.61 19.92
C GLU A 31 -0.04 -5.39 20.74
N GLY A 32 -1.29 -5.40 21.21
CA GLY A 32 -1.87 -4.31 22.00
C GLY A 32 -2.32 -3.06 21.22
N VAL A 33 -1.94 -2.91 19.94
CA VAL A 33 -2.28 -1.72 19.13
C VAL A 33 -3.70 -1.79 18.57
N LEU A 34 -4.15 -2.99 18.18
CA LEU A 34 -5.46 -3.17 17.55
C LEU A 34 -6.58 -3.24 18.59
N THR A 35 -7.08 -2.06 18.98
CA THR A 35 -8.18 -1.92 19.95
C THR A 35 -9.51 -2.49 19.44
N SER A 36 -10.40 -2.87 20.35
CA SER A 36 -11.75 -3.37 20.02
C SER A 36 -12.58 -2.34 19.23
N ALA A 37 -12.39 -1.05 19.51
CA ALA A 37 -13.04 0.03 18.77
C ALA A 37 -12.61 0.05 17.28
N MET A 38 -11.31 -0.07 17.01
CA MET A 38 -10.78 -0.17 15.65
C MET A 38 -11.29 -1.40 14.91
N ARG A 39 -11.40 -2.55 15.60
CA ARG A 39 -11.99 -3.77 15.03
C ARG A 39 -13.46 -3.58 14.66
N GLY A 40 -14.22 -2.84 15.48
CA GLY A 40 -15.60 -2.46 15.20
C GLY A 40 -15.71 -1.61 13.94
N THR A 41 -14.90 -0.55 13.85
CA THR A 41 -14.87 0.33 12.67
C THR A 41 -14.43 -0.42 11.40
N LEU A 42 -13.45 -1.32 11.50
CA LEU A 42 -13.02 -2.17 10.38
C LEU A 42 -14.14 -3.11 9.90
N SER A 43 -14.95 -3.64 10.82
CA SER A 43 -16.05 -4.54 10.49
C SER A 43 -17.24 -3.80 9.88
N GLU A 44 -17.60 -2.65 10.45
CA GLU A 44 -18.72 -1.81 9.99
C GLU A 44 -18.45 -1.25 8.58
N ARG A 45 -17.20 -0.82 8.33
CA ARG A 45 -16.81 -0.20 7.04
C ARG A 45 -16.11 -1.17 6.10
N LYS A 46 -16.17 -2.48 6.36
CA LYS A 46 -15.45 -3.51 5.60
C LYS A 46 -15.67 -3.39 4.09
N ALA A 47 -16.92 -3.23 3.65
CA ALA A 47 -17.26 -3.14 2.23
C ALA A 47 -16.64 -1.90 1.55
N GLU A 48 -16.64 -0.77 2.25
CA GLU A 48 -16.05 0.49 1.78
C GLU A 48 -14.52 0.36 1.68
N ILE A 49 -13.88 -0.22 2.69
CA ILE A 49 -12.43 -0.45 2.72
C ILE A 49 -12.01 -1.40 1.60
N ILE A 50 -12.75 -2.49 1.38
CA ILE A 50 -12.47 -3.42 0.28
C ILE A 50 -12.57 -2.69 -1.06
N ARG A 51 -13.64 -1.91 -1.30
CA ARG A 51 -13.76 -1.10 -2.52
C ARG A 51 -12.58 -0.17 -2.71
N PHE A 52 -12.18 0.56 -1.68
CA PHE A 52 -11.08 1.51 -1.74
C PHE A 52 -9.74 0.82 -2.05
N LEU A 53 -9.45 -0.29 -1.37
CA LEU A 53 -8.24 -1.07 -1.59
C LEU A 53 -8.23 -1.76 -2.95
N SER A 54 -9.36 -2.27 -3.43
CA SER A 54 -9.48 -2.88 -4.77
C SER A 54 -9.44 -1.86 -5.91
N GLN A 55 -9.82 -0.60 -5.67
CA GLN A 55 -9.60 0.48 -6.66
C GLN A 55 -8.12 0.87 -6.77
N SER A 56 -7.39 0.77 -5.65
CA SER A 56 -5.95 1.08 -5.59
C SER A 56 -5.11 -0.08 -6.14
N PHE A 57 -5.52 -1.31 -5.85
CA PHE A 57 -5.09 -2.51 -6.54
C PHE A 57 -5.86 -2.61 -7.85
N THR A 58 -5.52 -1.75 -8.82
CA THR A 58 -5.58 -2.23 -10.19
C THR A 58 -4.77 -3.53 -10.17
N PRO A 59 -5.36 -4.72 -10.43
CA PRO A 59 -4.54 -5.90 -10.63
C PRO A 59 -3.47 -5.47 -11.62
N VAL A 60 -2.24 -5.94 -11.41
CA VAL A 60 -1.16 -5.80 -12.38
C VAL A 60 -1.66 -6.48 -13.67
N GLN A 61 -2.55 -5.81 -14.38
CA GLN A 61 -2.96 -6.11 -15.73
C GLN A 61 -1.71 -5.75 -16.49
N THR A 62 -0.84 -6.75 -16.60
CA THR A 62 0.28 -6.75 -17.53
C THR A 62 1.03 -5.43 -17.53
N LEU A 63 1.50 -4.97 -16.35
CA LEU A 63 2.61 -4.03 -16.41
C LEU A 63 3.72 -4.77 -17.15
N PRO A 64 4.28 -4.19 -18.22
CA PRO A 64 5.33 -4.85 -18.96
C PRO A 64 6.45 -5.22 -17.99
N ALA A 65 7.02 -6.42 -18.15
CA ALA A 65 8.19 -6.81 -17.39
C ALA A 65 9.24 -5.69 -17.51
N ILE A 66 9.94 -5.40 -16.41
CA ILE A 66 11.01 -4.41 -16.43
C ILE A 66 12.02 -4.87 -17.49
N ALA A 67 12.06 -4.15 -18.60
CA ALA A 67 12.96 -4.50 -19.69
C ALA A 67 14.40 -4.25 -19.24
N PRO A 68 15.34 -5.14 -19.58
CA PRO A 68 16.75 -4.87 -19.36
C PRO A 68 17.13 -3.60 -20.10
N SER A 69 17.72 -2.64 -19.38
CA SER A 69 18.26 -1.44 -19.99
C SER A 69 19.52 -1.81 -20.80
N PRO A 70 19.66 -1.36 -22.06
CA PRO A 70 20.83 -1.65 -22.87
C PRO A 70 22.10 -1.18 -22.17
N ARG A 71 23.09 -2.08 -22.09
CA ARG A 71 24.45 -1.81 -21.62
C ARG A 71 25.36 -1.90 -22.84
N ASP A 72 25.18 -0.96 -23.76
CA ASP A 72 25.88 -0.87 -25.05
C ASP A 72 27.33 -0.34 -24.92
N GLY A 73 27.89 -0.37 -23.71
CA GLY A 73 29.23 0.15 -23.42
C GLY A 73 29.29 1.67 -23.35
N THR A 74 28.17 2.39 -23.55
CA THR A 74 28.14 3.83 -23.31
C THR A 74 28.07 4.12 -21.80
N PRO A 75 28.79 5.15 -21.30
CA PRO A 75 28.68 5.56 -19.92
C PRO A 75 27.25 6.05 -19.64
N LEU A 76 26.59 5.47 -18.64
CA LEU A 76 25.30 5.98 -18.18
C LEU A 76 25.48 7.39 -17.60
N PRO A 77 24.53 8.31 -17.84
CA PRO A 77 24.59 9.63 -17.24
C PRO A 77 24.59 9.51 -15.73
N LEU A 78 25.43 10.31 -15.08
CA LEU A 78 25.43 10.43 -13.63
C LEU A 78 24.12 11.04 -13.17
N SER A 79 23.63 10.57 -12.03
CA SER A 79 22.61 11.32 -11.30
C SER A 79 23.20 12.64 -10.80
N TRP A 80 22.38 13.67 -10.60
CA TRP A 80 22.84 14.94 -10.06
C TRP A 80 23.54 14.82 -8.69
N ALA A 81 23.21 13.79 -7.91
CA ALA A 81 23.90 13.50 -6.66
C ALA A 81 25.32 12.96 -6.87
N GLN A 82 25.57 12.25 -7.97
CA GLN A 82 26.87 11.71 -8.34
C GLN A 82 27.78 12.76 -9.01
N GLU A 83 27.21 13.74 -9.73
CA GLU A 83 27.99 14.81 -10.37
C GLU A 83 28.59 15.81 -9.36
N ARG A 84 28.05 15.86 -8.14
CA ARG A 84 28.44 16.82 -7.09
C ARG A 84 29.44 16.25 -6.06
N LEU A 85 29.84 14.99 -6.20
CA LEU A 85 30.87 14.33 -5.37
C LEU A 85 32.24 14.47 -6.04
#